data_AF-A0A857FPS7-F1
#
_entry.id   AF-A0A857FPS7-F1
#
_cell.length_a   1.000
_cell.length_b   1.000
_cell.length_c   1.000
_cell.angle_alpha   90.00
_cell.angle_beta   90.00
_cell.angle_gamma   90.00
#
_symmetry.space_group_name_H-M   'P 1'
#
loop_
_entity.id
_entity.type
_entity.pdbx_description
1 polymer ?
#
loop_
_entity_poly.entity_id
_entity_poly.type
_entity_poly.pdbx_seq_one_letter_code
_entity_poly.pdbx_strand_id
1 'polypeptide(L)'
;MSSNTQAVIITLNNKDLPPEVYEEYDLCTLEDEIEDVMGDAGVLDGHEFGPEAAQIFLYAPDAELLFRLIEPVVKAYPLCAKGSVEIRPGDAETKSRLVQLPDLVRS
;
A
#
# COMPACT_ATOMS: atom_id res chain seq x y z
N MET A 1 20.08 -9.73 6.41
CA MET A 1 18.75 -9.71 5.76
C MET A 1 18.61 -11.03 5.02
N SER A 2 17.79 -11.96 5.52
CA SER A 2 17.58 -13.26 4.87
C SER A 2 16.85 -13.08 3.54
N SER A 3 17.28 -13.81 2.52
CA SER A 3 16.90 -13.67 1.11
C SER A 3 15.46 -14.11 0.75
N ASN A 4 14.52 -14.09 1.70
CA ASN A 4 13.16 -14.65 1.53
C ASN A 4 12.02 -13.72 1.98
N THR A 5 12.31 -12.51 2.43
CA THR A 5 11.25 -11.57 2.81
C THR A 5 10.61 -10.99 1.55
N GLN A 6 9.31 -11.23 1.37
CA GLN A 6 8.52 -10.68 0.29
C GLN A 6 8.05 -9.27 0.67
N ALA A 7 7.63 -8.46 -0.31
CA ALA A 7 7.20 -7.10 -0.08
C ALA A 7 5.85 -6.78 -0.72
N VAL A 8 5.10 -5.89 -0.07
CA VAL A 8 3.94 -5.20 -0.63
C VAL A 8 4.26 -3.71 -0.57
N ILE A 9 4.29 -3.05 -1.73
CA ILE A 9 4.59 -1.63 -1.85
C ILE A 9 3.33 -0.93 -2.33
N ILE A 10 2.79 -0.06 -1.49
CA ILE A 10 1.63 0.77 -1.84
C ILE A 10 2.17 2.10 -2.36
N THR A 11 1.78 2.51 -3.55
CA THR A 11 2.09 3.82 -4.12
C THR A 11 0.83 4.67 -4.18
N LEU A 12 0.80 5.74 -3.39
CA LEU A 12 -0.30 6.70 -3.26
C LEU A 12 -0.17 7.81 -4.31
N ASN A 13 -1.31 8.39 -4.70
CA ASN A 13 -1.33 9.57 -5.55
C ASN A 13 -1.26 10.84 -4.67
N ASN A 14 -0.19 11.64 -4.81
CA ASN A 14 0.00 12.85 -4.00
C ASN A 14 -0.39 14.16 -4.70
N LYS A 15 -0.91 14.12 -5.93
CA LYS A 15 -1.19 15.35 -6.69
C LYS A 15 -2.48 15.40 -7.51
N ASP A 16 -3.08 14.27 -7.88
CA ASP A 16 -4.22 14.23 -8.82
C ASP A 16 -5.55 13.81 -8.17
N LEU A 17 -5.63 13.85 -6.84
CA LEU A 17 -6.85 13.76 -6.07
C LEU A 17 -7.40 15.15 -5.74
N PRO A 18 -8.70 15.29 -5.46
CA PRO A 18 -9.27 16.54 -4.97
C PRO A 18 -8.56 17.02 -3.69
N PRO A 19 -8.34 18.35 -3.53
CA PRO A 19 -7.66 18.91 -2.37
C PRO A 19 -8.25 18.46 -1.02
N GLU A 20 -9.58 18.35 -0.93
CA GLU A 20 -10.28 17.91 0.28
C GLU A 20 -9.84 16.51 0.76
N VAL A 21 -9.42 15.64 -0.16
CA VAL A 21 -8.91 14.30 0.22
C VAL A 21 -7.59 14.42 0.98
N TYR A 22 -6.71 15.34 0.60
CA TYR A 22 -5.45 15.57 1.31
C TYR A 22 -5.64 16.37 2.60
N GLU A 23 -6.78 17.05 2.76
CA GLU A 23 -7.12 17.80 3.97
C GLU A 23 -7.81 16.93 5.02
N GLU A 24 -8.63 15.97 4.59
CA GLU A 24 -9.46 15.12 5.47
C GLU A 24 -8.80 13.79 5.84
N TYR A 25 -7.89 13.28 5.02
CA TYR A 25 -7.27 11.97 5.20
C TYR A 25 -5.75 12.10 5.31
N ASP A 26 -5.16 11.29 6.18
CA ASP A 26 -3.71 11.29 6.43
C ASP A 26 -3.12 9.88 6.34
N LEU A 27 -1.78 9.80 6.24
CA LEU A 27 -1.07 8.52 6.18
C LEU A 27 -1.06 7.79 7.52
N CYS A 28 -1.03 8.50 8.66
CA CYS A 28 -0.96 7.86 9.97
C CYS A 28 -2.19 6.98 10.21
N THR A 29 -3.38 7.49 9.94
CA THR A 29 -4.63 6.75 10.06
C THR A 29 -4.68 5.57 9.09
N LEU A 30 -4.19 5.73 7.85
CA LEU A 30 -4.08 4.64 6.89
C LEU A 30 -3.12 3.54 7.37
N GLU A 31 -1.95 3.93 7.89
CA GLU A 31 -0.95 3.00 8.41
C GLU A 31 -1.49 2.22 9.61
N ASP A 32 -2.17 2.89 10.54
CA ASP A 32 -2.84 2.26 11.69
C ASP A 32 -3.91 1.24 11.22
N GLU A 33 -4.78 1.60 10.27
CA GLU A 33 -5.78 0.67 9.72
C GLU A 33 -5.15 -0.55 9.03
N ILE A 34 -4.02 -0.34 8.34
CA ILE A 34 -3.27 -1.43 7.70
C ILE A 34 -2.64 -2.36 8.76
N GLU A 35 -2.00 -1.79 9.78
CA GLU A 35 -1.39 -2.57 10.87
C GLU A 35 -2.43 -3.38 11.63
N ASP A 36 -3.60 -2.81 11.90
CA ASP A 36 -4.72 -3.47 12.57
C ASP A 36 -5.22 -4.71 11.81
N VAL A 37 -5.42 -4.61 10.49
CA VAL A 37 -5.90 -5.75 9.69
C VAL A 37 -4.79 -6.76 9.36
N MET A 38 -3.54 -6.31 9.28
CA MET A 38 -2.38 -7.15 9.04
C MET A 38 -2.05 -8.02 10.25
N GLY A 39 -2.11 -7.45 11.46
CA GLY A 39 -1.67 -8.10 12.69
C GLY A 39 -0.25 -8.67 12.56
N ASP A 40 -0.03 -9.90 13.05
CA ASP A 40 1.27 -10.55 13.03
C ASP A 40 1.67 -11.15 11.66
N ALA A 41 0.87 -10.94 10.60
CA ALA A 41 1.14 -11.53 9.28
C ALA A 41 2.30 -10.85 8.54
N GLY A 42 2.67 -9.63 8.94
CA GLY A 42 3.71 -8.82 8.33
C GLY A 42 4.14 -7.67 9.22
N VAL A 43 4.94 -6.77 8.64
CA VAL A 43 5.40 -5.53 9.28
C VAL A 43 5.26 -4.39 8.28
N LEU A 44 4.75 -3.26 8.74
CA LEU A 44 4.87 -1.97 8.07
C LEU A 44 6.22 -1.37 8.50
N ASP A 45 7.14 -1.20 7.56
CA ASP A 45 8.51 -0.73 7.85
C ASP A 45 8.63 0.79 7.81
N GLY A 46 7.76 1.43 7.03
CA GLY A 46 7.61 2.88 6.97
C GLY A 46 7.13 3.36 5.60
N HIS A 47 7.28 4.67 5.39
CA HIS A 47 6.91 5.34 4.16
C HIS A 47 7.97 6.32 3.67
N GLU A 48 7.91 6.62 2.38
CA GLU A 48 8.68 7.70 1.74
C GLU A 48 7.73 8.68 1.06
N PHE A 49 8.01 9.98 1.21
CA PHE A 49 7.29 11.05 0.53
C PHE A 49 8.06 11.56 -0.68
N GLY A 50 7.43 11.49 -1.84
CA GLY A 50 7.84 12.17 -3.06
C GLY A 50 6.84 13.26 -3.48
N PRO A 51 7.26 14.17 -4.39
CA PRO A 51 6.39 15.23 -4.90
C PRO A 51 5.19 14.70 -5.70
N GLU A 52 5.33 13.52 -6.31
CA GLU A 52 4.31 12.94 -7.21
C GLU A 52 3.55 11.77 -6.54
N ALA A 53 4.19 11.11 -5.58
CA ALA A 53 3.65 9.93 -4.91
C ALA A 53 4.27 9.77 -3.52
N ALA A 54 3.52 9.18 -2.60
CA ALA A 54 4.05 8.58 -1.38
C ALA A 54 4.07 7.06 -1.53
N GLN A 55 5.02 6.40 -0.87
CA GLN A 55 5.13 4.95 -0.89
C GLN A 55 5.12 4.40 0.53
N ILE A 56 4.35 3.34 0.79
CA ILE A 56 4.34 2.60 2.04
C ILE A 56 4.94 1.22 1.78
N PHE A 57 5.88 0.82 2.62
CA PHE A 57 6.64 -0.43 2.48
C PHE A 57 6.21 -1.43 3.55
N LEU A 58 5.69 -2.57 3.09
CA LEU A 58 5.34 -3.68 3.96
C LEU A 58 6.11 -4.94 3.58
N TYR A 59 6.41 -5.76 4.59
CA TYR A 59 7.18 -6.97 4.44
C TYR A 59 6.53 -8.15 5.15
N ALA A 60 6.53 -9.31 4.50
CA ALA A 60 5.98 -10.54 5.06
C ALA A 60 6.65 -11.79 4.46
N PRO A 61 6.50 -12.96 5.11
CA PRO A 61 6.87 -14.24 4.50
C PRO A 61 6.04 -14.57 3.24
N ASP A 62 4.80 -14.07 3.15
CA ASP A 62 3.87 -14.26 2.05
C ASP A 62 3.20 -12.92 1.69
N ALA A 63 3.66 -12.27 0.61
CA ALA A 63 3.13 -10.98 0.18
C ALA A 63 1.73 -11.09 -0.45
N GLU A 64 1.37 -12.25 -0.98
CA GLU A 64 0.02 -12.49 -1.52
C GLU A 64 -1.00 -12.60 -0.39
N LEU A 65 -0.65 -13.30 0.70
CA LEU A 65 -1.47 -13.32 1.92
C LEU A 65 -1.57 -11.94 2.54
N LEU A 66 -0.45 -11.24 2.70
CA LEU A 66 -0.42 -9.88 3.24
C LEU A 66 -1.33 -8.95 2.42
N PHE A 67 -1.21 -8.97 1.09
CA PHE A 67 -2.06 -8.15 0.23
C PHE A 67 -3.55 -8.48 0.40
N ARG A 68 -3.94 -9.76 0.47
CA ARG A 68 -5.36 -10.13 0.68
C ARG A 68 -5.94 -9.58 1.98
N LEU A 69 -5.13 -9.45 3.04
CA LEU A 69 -5.56 -8.89 4.32
C LEU A 69 -5.80 -7.38 4.21
N ILE A 70 -4.86 -6.66 3.60
CA ILE A 70 -4.89 -5.18 3.55
C ILE A 70 -5.72 -4.65 2.35
N GLU A 71 -6.00 -5.49 1.34
CA GLU A 71 -6.69 -5.11 0.10
C GLU A 71 -8.00 -4.34 0.35
N PRO A 72 -8.89 -4.74 1.30
CA PRO A 72 -10.11 -3.99 1.58
C PRO A 72 -9.84 -2.57 2.07
N VAL A 73 -8.84 -2.37 2.94
CA VAL A 73 -8.44 -1.05 3.48
C VAL A 73 -7.92 -0.18 2.35
N VAL A 74 -6.91 -0.65 1.61
CA VAL A 74 -6.27 0.15 0.55
C VAL A 74 -7.22 0.43 -0.63
N LYS A 75 -8.25 -0.39 -0.86
CA LYS A 75 -9.27 -0.11 -1.88
C LYS A 75 -10.35 0.87 -1.43
N ALA A 76 -10.53 1.06 -0.12
CA ALA A 76 -11.57 1.91 0.44
C ALA A 76 -11.03 3.29 0.88
N TYR A 77 -9.75 3.36 1.27
CA TYR A 77 -9.16 4.58 1.81
C TYR A 77 -8.90 5.64 0.72
N PRO A 78 -9.43 6.87 0.84
CA PRO A 78 -9.37 7.86 -0.24
C PRO A 78 -7.99 8.27 -0.74
N LEU A 79 -6.95 8.35 0.12
CA LEU A 79 -5.57 8.63 -0.33
C LEU A 79 -5.00 7.56 -1.28
N CYS A 80 -5.55 6.35 -1.22
CA CYS A 80 -5.14 5.25 -2.08
C CYS A 80 -5.78 5.30 -3.47
N ALA A 81 -6.76 6.19 -3.71
CA ALA A 81 -7.43 6.30 -4.98
C ALA A 81 -6.45 6.62 -6.11
N LYS A 82 -6.63 5.97 -7.27
CA LYS A 82 -5.73 6.07 -8.44
C LYS A 82 -4.25 5.72 -8.13
N GLY A 83 -3.98 5.10 -6.98
CA GLY A 83 -2.69 4.55 -6.63
C GLY A 83 -2.49 3.14 -7.19
N SER A 84 -1.44 2.47 -6.72
CA SER A 84 -1.18 1.08 -7.08
C SER A 84 -0.53 0.31 -5.94
N VAL A 85 -0.62 -1.02 -6.01
CA VAL A 85 0.07 -1.93 -5.10
C VAL A 85 0.95 -2.87 -5.91
N GLU A 86 2.25 -2.86 -5.64
CA GLU A 86 3.19 -3.82 -6.17
C GLU A 86 3.42 -4.94 -5.14
N ILE A 87 3.20 -6.18 -5.57
CA ILE A 87 3.39 -7.38 -4.76
C ILE A 87 4.65 -8.06 -5.28
N ARG A 88 5.71 -7.99 -4.50
CA ARG A 88 7.05 -8.44 -4.87
C ARG A 88 7.35 -9.78 -4.19
N PRO A 89 7.55 -10.85 -4.97
CA PRO A 89 8.08 -12.10 -4.41
C PRO A 89 9.51 -11.87 -3.90
N GLY A 90 9.92 -12.70 -2.93
CA GLY A 90 11.25 -12.58 -2.30
C GLY A 90 12.39 -13.07 -3.18
N ASP A 91 12.09 -13.76 -4.28
CA ASP A 91 13.06 -14.20 -5.27
C ASP A 91 13.16 -13.21 -6.45
N ALA A 92 14.37 -13.04 -6.98
CA ALA A 92 14.63 -12.05 -8.03
C ALA A 92 14.19 -12.51 -9.43
N GLU A 93 13.83 -13.79 -9.60
CA GLU A 93 13.48 -14.39 -10.90
C GLU A 93 11.97 -14.34 -11.16
N THR A 94 11.16 -14.25 -10.10
CA THR A 94 9.71 -14.14 -10.16
C THR A 94 9.31 -12.68 -10.31
N LYS A 95 8.44 -12.43 -11.29
CA LYS A 95 7.95 -11.08 -11.57
C LYS A 95 7.00 -10.61 -10.48
N SER A 96 7.11 -9.33 -10.12
CA SER A 96 6.11 -8.66 -9.31
C SER A 96 4.75 -8.65 -9.98
N ARG A 97 3.69 -8.62 -9.17
CA ARG A 97 2.32 -8.38 -9.62
C ARG A 97 1.91 -6.95 -9.25
N LEU A 98 1.42 -6.20 -10.23
CA LEU A 98 0.92 -4.84 -10.03
C LEU A 98 -0.61 -4.83 -10.00
N VAL A 99 -1.19 -4.20 -8.98
CA VAL A 99 -2.63 -3.98 -8.83
C VAL A 99 -2.91 -2.48 -8.89
N GLN A 100 -3.79 -2.07 -9.81
CA GLN A 100 -4.25 -0.68 -9.86
C GLN A 100 -5.41 -0.49 -8.87
N LEU A 101 -5.35 0.58 -8.09
CA LEU A 101 -6.40 0.92 -7.13
C LEU A 101 -7.51 1.73 -7.81
N PRO A 102 -8.76 1.63 -7.32
CA PRO A 102 -9.91 2.29 -7.95
C PRO A 102 -9.81 3.82 -7.93
N ASP A 103 -10.53 4.46 -8.85
CA ASP A 103 -10.81 5.90 -8.78
C ASP A 103 -12.07 6.09 -7.91
N LEU A 104 -11.88 6.41 -6.63
CA LEU A 104 -12.99 6.56 -5.66
C LEU A 104 -13.71 7.92 -5.77
N VAL A 105 -13.15 8.86 -6.52
CA VAL A 105 -13.63 10.25 -6.64
C VAL A 105 -14.73 10.39 -7.71
N ARG A 106 -14.95 9.34 -8.50
CA ARG A 106 -16.03 9.29 -9.51
C ARG A 106 -17.10 8.28 -9.13
N SER A 107 -17.96 8.65 -8.19
CA SER A 107 -19.26 8.02 -7.93
C SER A 107 -20.39 9.02 -8.14
#